data_AF-A0A319BMG8-F1
#
_entry.id   AF-A0A319BMG8-F1
#
_cell.length_a   1.000
_cell.length_b   1.000
_cell.length_c   1.000
_cell.angle_alpha   90.00
_cell.angle_beta   90.00
_cell.angle_gamma   90.00
#
_symmetry.space_group_name_H-M   'P 1'
#
loop_
_entity.id
_entity.type
_entity.pdbx_description
1 polymer ?
#
loop_
_entity_poly.entity_id
_entity_poly.type
_entity_poly.pdbx_seq_one_letter_code
_entity_poly.pdbx_strand_id
1 'polypeptide(L)'
;MYSSPRKLTTYLPTLCNRSISSESLFSYSSGRFLYNVQARLRERYVTFDISAFAKAVAKHVGHRCVESIVKLREGGFNRVLLATMEDAFRAIIKIPYWISVPKTYATASEVATLAFLRSKKIPVPEVYGWSSATDNPVGVEYIIMEHVVGVGADTRWFNNTKHQKHALVTGIVDIEKKLFSIPFGAIGSLYFRTDLPPQLQAPLYAVGTPDEAGDSQNYCIGPTADYMFWYGQRAKLDLDRGPCKLAISLKYFNGRSSS
;
A
#
# COMPACT_ATOMS: atom_id res chain seq x y z
N MET A 1 -2.74 38.06 18.41
CA MET A 1 -4.01 37.53 18.96
C MET A 1 -3.78 36.08 19.34
N TYR A 2 -3.80 35.81 20.64
CA TYR A 2 -3.58 34.48 21.22
C TYR A 2 -4.73 33.54 20.84
N SER A 3 -4.43 32.40 20.21
CA SER A 3 -5.40 31.32 20.01
C SER A 3 -5.17 30.26 21.09
N SER A 4 -6.22 29.98 21.85
CA SER A 4 -6.26 29.12 23.03
C SER A 4 -5.88 27.66 22.69
N PRO A 5 -5.19 26.92 23.58
CA PRO A 5 -4.88 25.51 23.36
C PRO A 5 -6.16 24.67 23.43
N ARG A 6 -6.45 23.92 22.36
CA ARG A 6 -7.48 22.86 22.37
C ARG A 6 -7.06 21.81 23.39
N LYS A 7 -7.89 21.60 24.42
CA LYS A 7 -7.74 20.52 25.40
C LYS A 7 -7.79 19.17 24.65
N LEU A 8 -6.64 18.50 24.55
CA LEU A 8 -6.56 17.10 24.18
C LEU A 8 -7.02 16.27 25.39
N THR A 9 -8.30 15.92 25.41
CA THR A 9 -8.79 14.90 26.35
C THR A 9 -8.22 13.56 25.89
N THR A 10 -7.27 13.01 26.63
CA THR A 10 -6.67 11.69 26.40
C THR A 10 -7.69 10.59 26.75
N TYR A 11 -8.57 10.28 25.81
CA TYR A 11 -9.37 9.05 25.89
C TYR A 11 -8.48 7.87 25.52
N LEU A 12 -8.47 6.83 26.36
CA LEU A 12 -7.79 5.57 26.05
C LEU A 12 -8.59 4.86 24.94
N PRO A 13 -8.00 4.59 23.77
CA PRO A 13 -8.70 3.89 22.71
C PRO A 13 -9.04 2.46 23.14
N THR A 14 -10.28 2.03 22.92
CA THR A 14 -10.78 0.70 23.32
C THR A 14 -11.74 0.12 22.29
N LEU A 15 -11.97 -1.19 22.35
CA LEU A 15 -13.08 -1.86 21.65
C LEU A 15 -14.40 -1.63 22.40
N CYS A 16 -15.47 -1.30 21.69
CA CYS A 16 -16.77 -1.05 22.30
C CYS A 16 -17.56 -2.33 22.62
N ASN A 17 -17.31 -3.43 21.90
CA ASN A 17 -17.99 -4.70 22.13
C ASN A 17 -17.05 -5.91 21.98
N ARG A 18 -17.21 -6.94 22.84
CA ARG A 18 -16.25 -8.07 22.97
C ARG A 18 -16.52 -9.27 22.04
N SER A 19 -17.63 -9.28 21.30
CA SER A 19 -17.98 -10.43 20.46
C SER A 19 -17.51 -10.25 19.01
N ILE A 20 -16.20 -10.31 18.78
CA ILE A 20 -15.64 -10.48 17.43
C ILE A 20 -15.29 -11.96 17.29
N SER A 21 -15.99 -12.68 16.41
CA SER A 21 -15.65 -14.08 16.09
C SER A 21 -14.30 -14.12 15.38
N SER A 22 -13.26 -14.48 16.13
CA SER A 22 -11.85 -14.37 15.76
C SER A 22 -11.46 -15.26 14.57
N GLU A 23 -12.02 -16.46 14.48
CA GLU A 23 -11.61 -17.45 13.49
C GLU A 23 -11.94 -17.04 12.05
N SER A 24 -13.06 -16.32 11.88
CA SER A 24 -13.49 -15.79 10.58
C SER A 24 -12.56 -14.68 10.06
N LEU A 25 -11.94 -13.93 10.97
CA LEU A 25 -10.99 -12.85 10.64
C LEU A 25 -9.60 -13.38 10.30
N PHE A 26 -9.25 -14.59 10.76
CA PHE A 26 -7.93 -15.18 10.58
C PHE A 26 -7.83 -16.11 9.37
N SER A 27 -8.94 -16.72 8.96
CA SER A 27 -9.01 -17.71 7.89
C SER A 27 -9.32 -17.09 6.52
N TYR A 28 -8.77 -17.69 5.46
CA TYR A 28 -9.14 -17.37 4.08
C TYR A 28 -10.47 -18.05 3.71
N SER A 29 -11.47 -17.30 3.29
CA SER A 29 -12.81 -17.82 2.97
C SER A 29 -13.37 -17.40 1.61
N SER A 30 -12.67 -16.54 0.86
CA SER A 30 -13.20 -15.96 -0.38
C SER A 30 -13.08 -16.86 -1.63
N GLY A 31 -12.42 -18.01 -1.57
CA GLY A 31 -12.28 -18.88 -2.74
C GLY A 31 -11.74 -20.28 -2.44
N ARG A 32 -11.61 -21.09 -3.50
CA ARG A 32 -11.01 -22.42 -3.47
C ARG A 32 -9.75 -22.45 -4.31
N PHE A 33 -8.77 -23.26 -3.91
CA PHE A 33 -7.55 -23.44 -4.66
C PHE A 33 -7.66 -24.69 -5.54
N LEU A 34 -7.12 -24.61 -6.77
CA LEU A 34 -7.11 -25.74 -7.70
C LEU A 34 -6.20 -26.88 -7.22
N TYR A 35 -5.13 -26.57 -6.49
CA TYR A 35 -4.17 -27.52 -5.96
C TYR A 35 -3.64 -27.08 -4.58
N ASN A 36 -3.10 -28.03 -3.81
CA ASN A 36 -2.47 -27.79 -2.50
C ASN A 36 -3.33 -26.97 -1.51
N VAL A 37 -4.65 -27.20 -1.51
CA VAL A 37 -5.65 -26.40 -0.77
C VAL A 37 -5.22 -26.13 0.68
N GLN A 38 -4.85 -27.18 1.42
CA GLN A 38 -4.47 -27.06 2.83
C GLN A 38 -3.21 -26.20 3.02
N ALA A 39 -2.21 -26.32 2.13
CA ALA A 39 -1.04 -25.46 2.19
C ALA A 39 -1.42 -24.00 1.88
N ARG A 40 -2.21 -23.76 0.82
CA ARG A 40 -2.65 -22.42 0.41
C ARG A 40 -3.49 -21.70 1.47
N LEU A 41 -4.31 -22.45 2.21
CA LEU A 41 -5.10 -21.95 3.35
C LEU A 41 -4.20 -21.62 4.54
N ARG A 42 -3.27 -22.51 4.91
CA ARG A 42 -2.32 -22.26 6.01
C ARG A 42 -1.46 -21.02 5.76
N GLU A 43 -1.00 -20.82 4.53
CA GLU A 43 -0.20 -19.66 4.15
C GLU A 43 -0.95 -18.32 4.24
N ARG A 44 -2.29 -18.37 4.23
CA ARG A 44 -3.18 -17.20 4.36
C ARG A 44 -3.88 -17.15 5.70
N TYR A 45 -3.53 -18.05 6.60
CA TYR A 45 -3.96 -17.99 7.98
C TYR A 45 -3.06 -17.01 8.72
N VAL A 46 -3.62 -15.87 9.08
CA VAL A 46 -2.89 -14.77 9.73
C VAL A 46 -3.61 -14.41 11.02
N THR A 47 -2.94 -14.65 12.13
CA THR A 47 -3.40 -14.31 13.48
C THR A 47 -2.84 -12.95 13.88
N PHE A 48 -3.64 -12.17 14.60
CA PHE A 48 -3.24 -10.88 15.14
C PHE A 48 -4.07 -10.56 16.39
N ASP A 49 -3.55 -9.67 17.23
CA ASP A 49 -4.29 -9.20 18.41
C ASP A 49 -5.37 -8.19 17.99
N ILE A 50 -6.63 -8.63 18.01
CA ILE A 50 -7.79 -7.82 17.62
C ILE A 50 -7.94 -6.58 18.52
N SER A 51 -7.64 -6.70 19.82
CA SER A 51 -7.75 -5.59 20.77
C SER A 51 -6.66 -4.55 20.54
N ALA A 52 -5.42 -4.99 20.30
CA ALA A 52 -4.33 -4.11 19.92
C ALA A 52 -4.59 -3.45 18.56
N PHE A 53 -5.17 -4.17 17.60
CA PHE A 53 -5.50 -3.61 16.30
C PHE A 53 -6.56 -2.51 16.40
N ALA A 54 -7.62 -2.75 17.16
CA ALA A 54 -8.64 -1.74 17.38
C ALA A 54 -8.07 -0.47 18.03
N LYS A 55 -7.15 -0.63 18.98
CA LYS A 55 -6.41 0.50 19.57
C LYS A 55 -5.58 1.25 18.53
N ALA A 56 -4.86 0.52 17.68
CA ALA A 56 -4.08 1.11 16.59
C ALA A 56 -4.97 1.90 15.62
N VAL A 57 -6.10 1.33 15.20
CA VAL A 57 -7.10 2.00 14.35
C VAL A 57 -7.57 3.28 15.00
N ALA A 58 -8.15 3.21 16.19
CA ALA A 58 -8.67 4.37 16.91
C ALA A 58 -7.61 5.49 17.07
N LYS A 59 -6.38 5.10 17.43
CA LYS A 59 -5.25 6.03 17.51
C LYS A 59 -4.93 6.71 16.17
N HIS A 60 -4.81 5.94 15.09
CA HIS A 60 -4.40 6.46 13.78
C HIS A 60 -5.48 7.30 13.09
N VAL A 61 -6.75 6.90 13.22
CA VAL A 61 -7.86 7.66 12.63
C VAL A 61 -8.25 8.87 13.48
N GLY A 62 -7.87 8.89 14.78
CA GLY A 62 -8.22 9.98 15.69
C GLY A 62 -9.66 9.92 16.21
N HIS A 63 -10.28 8.73 16.20
CA HIS A 63 -11.63 8.48 16.70
C HIS A 63 -11.59 7.61 17.95
N ARG A 64 -12.58 7.75 18.84
CA ARG A 64 -12.51 7.23 20.21
C ARG A 64 -12.52 5.71 20.31
N CYS A 65 -13.49 5.07 19.65
CA CYS A 65 -13.78 3.65 19.85
C CYS A 65 -14.09 2.94 18.53
N VAL A 66 -13.52 1.75 18.37
CA VAL A 66 -13.89 0.84 17.26
C VAL A 66 -15.12 0.04 17.70
N GLU A 67 -16.21 0.19 16.96
CA GLU A 67 -17.45 -0.55 17.17
C GLU A 67 -17.33 -1.97 16.63
N SER A 68 -16.81 -2.13 15.41
CA SER A 68 -16.66 -3.43 14.77
C SER A 68 -15.47 -3.51 13.83
N ILE A 69 -14.90 -4.71 13.70
CA ILE A 69 -13.94 -5.06 12.67
C ILE A 69 -14.49 -6.29 11.95
N VAL A 70 -14.77 -6.14 10.66
CA VAL A 70 -15.33 -7.22 9.84
C VAL A 70 -14.45 -7.46 8.63
N LYS A 71 -14.44 -8.69 8.13
CA LYS A 71 -13.71 -9.03 6.92
C LYS A 71 -14.48 -8.54 5.70
N LEU A 72 -13.88 -7.61 4.96
CA LEU A 72 -14.51 -7.02 3.79
C LEU A 72 -14.24 -7.86 2.53
N ARG A 73 -12.96 -8.13 2.27
CA ARG A 73 -12.50 -8.92 1.12
C ARG A 73 -11.16 -9.58 1.44
N GLU A 74 -10.86 -10.65 0.72
CA GLU A 74 -9.56 -11.28 0.74
C GLU A 74 -9.11 -11.55 -0.69
N GLY A 75 -7.88 -11.16 -1.03
CA GLY A 75 -7.31 -11.35 -2.36
C GLY A 75 -6.16 -12.36 -2.35
N GLY A 76 -5.37 -12.39 -3.44
CA GLY A 76 -4.16 -13.23 -3.51
C GLY A 76 -3.02 -12.78 -2.57
N PHE A 77 -2.98 -11.49 -2.26
CA PHE A 77 -1.84 -10.81 -1.61
C PHE A 77 -2.14 -10.25 -0.22
N ASN A 78 -3.40 -9.89 0.04
CA ASN A 78 -3.78 -9.18 1.26
C ASN A 78 -5.13 -9.66 1.78
N ARG A 79 -5.28 -9.58 3.11
CA ARG A 79 -6.57 -9.54 3.79
C ARG A 79 -7.01 -8.09 3.95
N VAL A 80 -8.27 -7.81 3.66
CA VAL A 80 -8.87 -6.48 3.77
C VAL A 80 -10.02 -6.55 4.78
N LEU A 81 -9.87 -5.82 5.88
CA LEU A 81 -10.90 -5.66 6.91
C LEU A 81 -11.49 -4.25 6.82
N LEU A 82 -12.74 -4.12 7.25
CA LEU A 82 -13.42 -2.86 7.46
C LEU A 82 -13.56 -2.64 8.97
N ALA A 83 -12.96 -1.57 9.46
CA ALA A 83 -13.22 -1.07 10.80
C ALA A 83 -14.33 -0.01 10.74
N THR A 84 -15.32 -0.14 11.60
CA THR A 84 -16.37 0.87 11.81
C THR A 84 -16.21 1.42 13.22
N MET A 85 -16.12 2.74 13.33
CA MET A 85 -16.02 3.47 14.59
C MET A 85 -17.41 3.74 15.18
N GLU A 86 -17.50 4.09 16.46
CA GLU A 86 -18.77 4.40 17.14
C GLU A 86 -19.56 5.55 16.51
N ASP A 87 -18.90 6.45 15.77
CA ASP A 87 -19.50 7.58 15.05
C ASP A 87 -19.77 7.26 13.57
N ALA A 88 -19.80 5.97 13.22
CA ALA A 88 -19.95 5.45 11.87
C ALA A 88 -18.81 5.80 10.88
N PHE A 89 -17.72 6.43 11.34
CA PHE A 89 -16.52 6.56 10.52
C PHE A 89 -15.98 5.18 10.14
N ARG A 90 -15.51 5.04 8.90
CA ARG A 90 -15.04 3.77 8.35
C ARG A 90 -13.60 3.88 7.88
N ALA A 91 -12.80 2.88 8.23
CA ALA A 91 -11.43 2.74 7.76
C ALA A 91 -11.19 1.35 7.20
N ILE A 92 -10.35 1.28 6.17
CA ILE A 92 -9.85 0.02 5.64
C ILE A 92 -8.59 -0.37 6.39
N ILE A 93 -8.54 -1.63 6.81
CA ILE A 93 -7.32 -2.27 7.31
C ILE A 93 -6.87 -3.25 6.25
N LYS A 94 -5.60 -3.18 5.87
CA LYS A 94 -4.98 -4.12 4.96
C LYS A 94 -3.82 -4.84 5.64
N ILE A 95 -3.82 -6.17 5.52
CA ILE A 95 -2.80 -7.05 6.13
C ILE A 95 -2.21 -7.89 4.99
N PRO A 96 -0.90 -7.80 4.72
CA PRO A 96 -0.26 -8.61 3.69
C PRO A 96 -0.14 -10.08 4.11
N TYR A 97 -0.17 -10.99 3.13
CA TYR A 97 0.20 -12.38 3.33
C TYR A 97 1.70 -12.56 3.08
N TRP A 98 2.47 -12.93 4.09
CA TRP A 98 3.94 -13.02 4.00
C TRP A 98 4.47 -13.98 2.95
N ILE A 99 3.64 -14.91 2.44
CA ILE A 99 4.09 -15.78 1.35
C ILE A 99 4.21 -15.03 0.03
N SER A 100 3.40 -13.99 -0.18
CA SER A 100 3.21 -13.35 -1.47
C SER A 100 3.74 -11.94 -1.52
N VAL A 101 4.53 -11.51 -0.55
CA VAL A 101 5.25 -10.24 -0.58
C VAL A 101 6.58 -10.34 0.15
N PRO A 102 7.61 -9.57 -0.25
CA PRO A 102 8.76 -9.38 0.62
C PRO A 102 8.33 -8.80 1.97
N LYS A 103 8.78 -9.44 3.05
CA LYS A 103 8.59 -8.93 4.41
C LYS A 103 9.08 -7.48 4.47
N THR A 104 8.29 -6.61 5.09
CA THR A 104 8.59 -5.19 5.29
C THR A 104 8.55 -4.33 4.03
N TYR A 105 9.21 -4.74 2.93
CA TYR A 105 9.33 -3.91 1.73
C TYR A 105 8.01 -3.65 1.02
N ALA A 106 7.09 -4.62 0.95
CA ALA A 106 5.81 -4.38 0.27
C ALA A 106 4.94 -3.36 1.00
N THR A 107 4.83 -3.46 2.32
CA THR A 107 4.06 -2.51 3.13
C THR A 107 4.68 -1.12 3.05
N ALA A 108 5.99 -1.01 3.27
CA ALA A 108 6.70 0.28 3.21
C ALA A 108 6.59 0.92 1.82
N SER A 109 6.76 0.11 0.76
CA SER A 109 6.72 0.63 -0.60
C SER A 109 5.33 1.10 -1.02
N GLU A 110 4.30 0.35 -0.64
CA GLU A 110 2.93 0.74 -0.95
C GLU A 110 2.55 2.04 -0.26
N VAL A 111 2.86 2.18 1.03
CA VAL A 111 2.55 3.41 1.77
C VAL A 111 3.27 4.60 1.17
N ALA A 112 4.57 4.46 0.87
CA ALA A 112 5.33 5.52 0.21
C ALA A 112 4.73 5.88 -1.15
N THR A 113 4.32 4.88 -1.93
CA THR A 113 3.66 5.08 -3.23
C THR A 113 2.36 5.85 -3.10
N LEU A 114 1.48 5.47 -2.16
CA LEU A 114 0.22 6.19 -1.92
C LEU A 114 0.47 7.65 -1.49
N ALA A 115 1.42 7.88 -0.58
CA ALA A 115 1.79 9.22 -0.13
C ALA A 115 2.34 10.07 -1.29
N PHE A 116 3.23 9.52 -2.10
CA PHE A 116 3.80 10.19 -3.26
C PHE A 116 2.74 10.51 -4.33
N LEU A 117 1.89 9.55 -4.69
CA LEU A 117 0.84 9.78 -5.69
C LEU A 117 -0.18 10.84 -5.21
N ARG A 118 -0.50 10.85 -3.92
CA ARG A 118 -1.35 11.87 -3.32
C ARG A 118 -0.70 13.27 -3.39
N SER A 119 0.62 13.38 -3.18
CA SER A 119 1.35 14.64 -3.36
C SER A 119 1.27 15.16 -4.81
N LYS A 120 1.23 14.24 -5.78
CA LYS A 120 1.00 14.51 -7.22
C LYS A 120 -0.46 14.71 -7.62
N LYS A 121 -1.39 14.86 -6.65
CA LYS A 121 -2.82 15.08 -6.89
C LYS A 121 -3.48 13.95 -7.69
N ILE A 122 -2.98 12.72 -7.54
CA ILE A 122 -3.63 11.52 -8.05
C ILE A 122 -4.58 11.03 -6.96
N PRO A 123 -5.85 10.71 -7.31
CA PRO A 123 -6.85 10.31 -6.33
C PRO A 123 -6.59 8.89 -5.82
N VAL A 124 -5.79 8.79 -4.75
CA VAL A 124 -5.50 7.54 -4.05
C VAL A 124 -5.97 7.63 -2.58
N PRO A 125 -6.30 6.50 -1.93
CA PRO A 125 -6.70 6.48 -0.53
C PRO A 125 -5.65 7.13 0.38
N GLU A 126 -6.10 7.91 1.36
CA GLU A 126 -5.23 8.42 2.41
C GLU A 126 -4.78 7.32 3.37
N VAL A 127 -3.49 7.28 3.71
CA VAL A 127 -2.98 6.37 4.76
C VAL A 127 -3.04 7.09 6.10
N TYR A 128 -3.76 6.52 7.05
CA TYR A 128 -3.87 7.03 8.43
C TYR A 128 -2.76 6.50 9.34
N GLY A 129 -2.30 5.27 9.07
CA GLY A 129 -1.26 4.63 9.86
C GLY A 129 -0.86 3.28 9.30
N TRP A 130 0.32 2.78 9.65
CA TRP A 130 0.85 1.54 9.11
C TRP A 130 1.98 1.00 9.99
N SER A 131 2.33 -0.26 9.79
CA SER A 131 3.53 -0.90 10.34
C SER A 131 4.04 -1.94 9.35
N SER A 132 5.28 -1.82 8.90
CA SER A 132 5.98 -2.83 8.06
C SER A 132 6.76 -3.86 8.88
N ALA A 133 6.82 -3.69 10.20
CA ALA A 133 7.40 -4.63 11.13
C ALA A 133 6.31 -5.41 11.86
N THR A 134 6.66 -6.60 12.35
CA THR A 134 5.77 -7.48 13.11
C THR A 134 5.96 -7.33 14.63
N ASP A 135 7.00 -6.61 15.05
CA ASP A 135 7.31 -6.31 16.46
C ASP A 135 6.45 -5.15 17.01
N ASN A 136 5.20 -5.09 16.57
CA ASN A 136 4.24 -4.11 17.03
C ASN A 136 3.14 -4.83 17.84
N PRO A 137 2.37 -4.11 18.69
CA PRO A 137 1.35 -4.73 19.54
C PRO A 137 0.29 -5.56 18.81
N VAL A 138 0.06 -5.33 17.51
CA VAL A 138 -0.89 -6.08 16.69
C VAL A 138 -0.32 -7.44 16.28
N GLY A 139 1.02 -7.55 16.18
CA GLY A 139 1.74 -8.78 15.84
C GLY A 139 1.86 -9.07 14.33
N VAL A 140 1.38 -8.17 13.47
CA VAL A 140 1.43 -8.31 12.01
C VAL A 140 1.75 -6.98 11.34
N GLU A 141 2.20 -7.04 10.08
CA GLU A 141 2.26 -5.87 9.22
C GLU A 141 0.84 -5.39 8.89
N TYR A 142 0.66 -4.08 8.74
CA TYR A 142 -0.63 -3.53 8.37
C TYR A 142 -0.56 -2.14 7.73
N ILE A 143 -1.63 -1.78 7.02
CA ILE A 143 -1.94 -0.43 6.57
C ILE A 143 -3.38 -0.11 7.00
N ILE A 144 -3.58 1.01 7.68
CA ILE A 144 -4.88 1.60 8.02
C ILE A 144 -5.05 2.81 7.11
N MET A 145 -6.10 2.80 6.29
CA MET A 145 -6.29 3.79 5.23
C MET A 145 -7.77 4.12 5.00
N GLU A 146 -7.99 5.17 4.21
CA GLU A 146 -9.30 5.70 3.83
C GLU A 146 -10.22 4.62 3.24
N HIS A 147 -11.46 4.58 3.73
CA HIS A 147 -12.54 3.85 3.08
C HIS A 147 -13.17 4.73 1.98
N VAL A 148 -12.74 4.52 0.74
CA VAL A 148 -13.27 5.25 -0.42
C VAL A 148 -14.69 4.79 -0.74
N VAL A 149 -15.65 5.71 -0.66
CA VAL A 149 -17.05 5.44 -1.01
C VAL A 149 -17.20 5.38 -2.52
N GLY A 150 -17.59 4.23 -3.04
CA GLY A 150 -17.80 4.04 -4.47
C GLY A 150 -18.15 2.61 -4.82
N VAL A 151 -18.20 2.34 -6.12
CA VAL A 151 -18.38 0.99 -6.66
C VAL A 151 -17.33 0.75 -7.75
N GLY A 152 -16.97 -0.51 -7.94
CA GLY A 152 -16.04 -0.91 -9.01
C GLY A 152 -16.63 -0.60 -10.39
N ALA A 153 -15.77 -0.15 -11.31
CA ALA A 153 -16.16 0.14 -12.68
C ALA A 153 -16.75 -1.08 -13.40
N ASP A 154 -16.24 -2.27 -13.10
CA ASP A 154 -16.73 -3.57 -13.58
C ASP A 154 -18.21 -3.79 -13.28
N THR A 155 -18.67 -3.38 -12.08
CA THR A 155 -20.05 -3.59 -11.64
C THR A 155 -21.07 -2.74 -12.40
N ARG A 156 -20.64 -1.59 -12.94
CA ARG A 156 -21.51 -0.66 -13.66
C ARG A 156 -21.23 -0.58 -15.14
N TRP A 157 -20.12 -1.14 -15.62
CA TRP A 157 -19.65 -0.97 -16.99
C TRP A 157 -20.74 -1.25 -18.02
N PHE A 158 -21.40 -2.40 -17.95
CA PHE A 158 -22.41 -2.79 -18.93
C PHE A 158 -23.69 -1.95 -18.85
N ASN A 159 -24.00 -1.39 -17.67
CA ASN A 159 -25.19 -0.58 -17.43
C ASN A 159 -24.95 0.92 -17.69
N ASN A 160 -23.70 1.36 -17.85
CA ASN A 160 -23.35 2.75 -18.11
C ASN A 160 -23.65 3.16 -19.56
N THR A 161 -24.13 4.39 -19.73
CA THR A 161 -24.31 5.01 -21.05
C THR A 161 -22.97 5.22 -21.75
N LYS A 162 -22.99 5.41 -23.08
CA LYS A 162 -21.78 5.73 -23.86
C LYS A 162 -21.05 6.98 -23.31
N HIS A 163 -21.81 8.00 -22.91
CA HIS A 163 -21.25 9.22 -22.31
C HIS A 163 -20.56 8.94 -20.97
N GLN A 164 -21.16 8.13 -20.09
CA GLN A 164 -20.56 7.76 -18.81
C GLN A 164 -19.29 6.92 -18.98
N LYS A 165 -19.29 5.98 -19.93
CA LYS A 165 -18.10 5.19 -20.30
C LYS A 165 -16.99 6.09 -20.81
N HIS A 166 -17.32 7.02 -21.71
CA HIS A 166 -16.35 7.98 -22.24
C HIS A 166 -15.73 8.81 -21.11
N ALA A 167 -16.55 9.39 -20.22
CA ALA A 167 -16.04 10.16 -19.08
C ALA A 167 -15.12 9.34 -18.16
N LEU A 168 -15.47 8.09 -17.86
CA LEU A 168 -14.63 7.19 -17.07
C LEU A 168 -13.28 6.93 -17.75
N VAL A 169 -13.29 6.59 -19.04
CA VAL A 169 -12.05 6.33 -19.80
C VAL A 169 -11.19 7.60 -19.91
N THR A 170 -11.79 8.76 -20.13
CA THR A 170 -11.06 10.04 -20.11
C THR A 170 -10.36 10.26 -18.77
N GLY A 171 -11.05 10.02 -17.65
CA GLY A 171 -10.45 10.14 -16.31
C GLY A 171 -9.27 9.18 -16.09
N ILE A 172 -9.35 7.95 -16.61
CA ILE A 172 -8.23 6.99 -16.55
C ILE A 172 -7.03 7.52 -17.36
N VAL A 173 -7.26 7.99 -18.59
CA VAL A 173 -6.21 8.55 -19.45
C VAL A 173 -5.53 9.75 -18.79
N ASP A 174 -6.29 10.60 -18.09
CA ASP A 174 -5.73 11.76 -17.40
C ASP A 174 -4.85 11.34 -16.21
N ILE A 175 -5.19 10.26 -15.51
CA ILE A 175 -4.33 9.67 -14.46
C ILE A 175 -3.08 9.05 -15.09
N GLU A 176 -3.21 8.25 -16.14
CA GLU A 176 -2.07 7.63 -16.83
C GLU A 176 -1.08 8.67 -17.34
N LYS A 177 -1.57 9.74 -17.99
CA LYS A 177 -0.71 10.86 -18.43
C LYS A 177 0.12 11.43 -17.28
N LYS A 178 -0.49 11.64 -16.11
CA LYS A 178 0.22 12.15 -14.92
C LYS A 178 1.25 11.15 -14.40
N LEU A 179 0.95 9.84 -14.43
CA LEU A 179 1.89 8.81 -14.00
C LEU A 179 3.10 8.72 -14.94
N PHE A 180 2.85 8.70 -16.24
CA PHE A 180 3.90 8.62 -17.26
C PHE A 180 4.74 9.90 -17.39
N SER A 181 4.23 11.04 -16.92
CA SER A 181 5.01 12.29 -16.90
C SER A 181 5.99 12.37 -15.73
N ILE A 182 6.02 11.39 -14.82
CA ILE A 182 6.95 11.38 -13.68
C ILE A 182 8.30 10.82 -14.13
N PRO A 183 9.38 11.63 -14.11
CA PRO A 183 10.67 11.24 -14.68
C PRO A 183 11.50 10.44 -13.66
N PHE A 184 11.10 9.21 -13.34
CA PHE A 184 11.83 8.37 -12.39
C PHE A 184 13.28 8.08 -12.87
N GLY A 185 14.24 8.12 -11.94
CA GLY A 185 15.67 7.97 -12.25
C GLY A 185 16.22 6.54 -12.15
N ALA A 186 15.44 5.62 -11.60
CA ALA A 186 15.84 4.24 -11.35
C ALA A 186 14.66 3.28 -11.50
N ILE A 187 14.97 2.00 -11.68
CA ILE A 187 13.99 0.90 -11.72
C ILE A 187 13.99 0.20 -10.37
N GLY A 188 12.80 0.01 -9.81
CA GLY A 188 12.62 -0.57 -8.48
C GLY A 188 11.23 -0.23 -7.94
N SER A 189 11.15 -0.06 -6.63
CA SER A 189 9.91 0.39 -5.98
C SER A 189 10.15 1.66 -5.16
N LEU A 190 9.10 2.44 -4.92
CA LEU A 190 9.21 3.71 -4.21
C LEU A 190 9.16 3.47 -2.69
N TYR A 191 10.01 4.15 -1.93
CA TYR A 191 10.06 4.05 -0.46
C TYR A 191 10.27 5.43 0.16
N PHE A 192 9.94 5.56 1.45
CA PHE A 192 10.51 6.66 2.24
C PHE A 192 11.99 6.39 2.49
N ARG A 193 12.81 7.44 2.46
CA ARG A 193 14.25 7.33 2.74
C ARG A 193 14.54 6.82 4.15
N THR A 194 13.65 7.08 5.10
CA THR A 194 13.77 6.61 6.49
C THR A 194 13.63 5.10 6.63
N ASP A 195 13.00 4.44 5.66
CA ASP A 195 12.67 3.02 5.74
C ASP A 195 13.74 2.14 5.11
N LEU A 196 14.72 2.74 4.43
CA LEU A 196 15.79 2.04 3.73
C LEU A 196 17.17 2.52 4.19
N PRO A 197 18.16 1.64 4.29
CA PRO A 197 19.53 2.05 4.52
C PRO A 197 20.10 2.77 3.27
N PRO A 198 21.03 3.73 3.42
CA PRO A 198 21.51 4.57 2.32
C PRO A 198 22.01 3.81 1.09
N GLN A 199 22.63 2.64 1.27
CA GLN A 199 23.13 1.82 0.16
C GLN A 199 22.04 1.27 -0.77
N LEU A 200 20.78 1.20 -0.31
CA LEU A 200 19.64 0.73 -1.10
C LEU A 200 18.81 1.88 -1.68
N GLN A 201 19.28 3.13 -1.55
CA GLN A 201 18.56 4.31 -2.01
C GLN A 201 19.12 4.80 -3.35
N ALA A 202 18.39 4.58 -4.44
CA ALA A 202 18.64 5.23 -5.71
C ALA A 202 17.87 6.56 -5.84
N PRO A 203 18.35 7.48 -6.71
CA PRO A 203 17.66 8.73 -6.97
C PRO A 203 16.20 8.54 -7.37
N LEU A 204 15.32 9.39 -6.82
CA LEU A 204 13.90 9.41 -7.19
C LEU A 204 13.74 9.79 -8.66
N TYR A 205 14.32 10.92 -9.06
CA TYR A 205 14.20 11.46 -10.41
C TYR A 205 15.45 11.27 -11.26
N ALA A 206 15.25 11.31 -12.58
CA ALA A 206 16.32 11.32 -13.57
C ALA A 206 17.23 12.55 -13.40
N VAL A 207 18.50 12.39 -13.74
CA VAL A 207 19.50 13.46 -13.65
C VAL A 207 19.03 14.69 -14.43
N GLY A 208 19.09 15.87 -13.81
CA GLY A 208 18.68 17.13 -14.42
C GLY A 208 17.18 17.44 -14.31
N THR A 209 16.39 16.57 -13.68
CA THR A 209 14.99 16.88 -13.37
C THR A 209 14.92 17.87 -12.19
N PRO A 210 14.22 19.01 -12.33
CA PRO A 210 13.95 19.91 -11.21
C PRO A 210 13.07 19.24 -10.15
N ASP A 211 13.43 19.36 -8.88
CA ASP A 211 12.65 18.86 -7.74
C ASP A 211 12.12 20.03 -6.90
N GLU A 212 11.21 20.81 -7.49
CA GLU A 212 10.64 22.00 -6.86
C GLU A 212 9.85 21.68 -5.58
N ALA A 213 9.27 20.48 -5.52
CA ALA A 213 8.50 19.99 -4.38
C ALA A 213 9.38 19.41 -3.26
N GLY A 214 10.68 19.20 -3.51
CA GLY A 214 11.60 18.55 -2.57
C GLY A 214 11.25 17.09 -2.29
N ASP A 215 10.58 16.39 -3.22
CA ASP A 215 10.17 15.00 -3.03
C ASP A 215 11.36 14.08 -2.79
N SER A 216 12.50 14.37 -3.42
CA SER A 216 13.73 13.59 -3.26
C SER A 216 14.28 13.66 -1.84
N GLN A 217 13.83 14.59 -0.98
CA GLN A 217 14.24 14.61 0.42
C GLN A 217 13.55 13.48 1.23
N ASN A 218 12.35 13.11 0.83
CA ASN A 218 11.51 12.15 1.56
C ASN A 218 11.48 10.78 0.88
N TYR A 219 11.59 10.73 -0.45
CA TYR A 219 11.42 9.52 -1.24
C TYR A 219 12.71 9.09 -1.95
N CYS A 220 12.82 7.79 -2.20
CA CYS A 220 13.86 7.19 -3.04
C CYS A 220 13.31 5.98 -3.79
N ILE A 221 14.02 5.54 -4.82
CA ILE A 221 13.79 4.24 -5.45
C ILE A 221 14.67 3.20 -4.76
N GLY A 222 14.05 2.13 -4.28
CA GLY A 222 14.73 1.02 -3.61
C GLY A 222 14.53 -0.31 -4.34
N PRO A 223 14.84 -1.43 -3.67
CA PRO A 223 14.66 -2.76 -4.21
C PRO A 223 13.22 -3.02 -4.65
N THR A 224 13.03 -3.91 -5.63
CA THR A 224 11.68 -4.26 -6.08
C THR A 224 10.87 -4.92 -4.96
N ALA A 225 9.68 -4.38 -4.70
CA ALA A 225 8.69 -4.97 -3.80
C ALA A 225 7.81 -6.03 -4.51
N ASP A 226 8.05 -6.27 -5.81
CA ASP A 226 7.24 -7.20 -6.61
C ASP A 226 7.42 -8.65 -6.15
N TYR A 227 6.31 -9.26 -5.74
CA TYR A 227 6.27 -10.62 -5.23
C TYR A 227 6.90 -11.67 -6.14
N MET A 228 6.94 -11.46 -7.45
CA MET A 228 7.52 -12.41 -8.40
C MET A 228 9.00 -12.69 -8.10
N PHE A 229 9.71 -11.72 -7.51
CA PHE A 229 11.11 -11.83 -7.10
C PHE A 229 11.30 -12.38 -5.69
N TRP A 230 10.21 -12.56 -4.93
CA TRP A 230 10.20 -12.94 -3.53
C TRP A 230 9.38 -14.20 -3.23
N TYR A 231 8.89 -14.88 -4.26
CA TYR A 231 8.04 -16.06 -4.13
C TYR A 231 8.77 -17.37 -4.47
N GLY A 232 8.49 -18.42 -3.68
CA GLY A 232 8.96 -19.79 -3.94
C GLY A 232 10.48 -19.95 -3.80
N GLN A 233 11.09 -20.72 -4.70
CA GLN A 233 12.55 -20.95 -4.65
C GLN A 233 13.35 -19.66 -4.91
N ARG A 234 12.78 -18.68 -5.62
CA ARG A 234 13.44 -17.38 -5.89
C ARG A 234 13.67 -16.58 -4.61
N ALA A 235 12.84 -16.77 -3.59
CA ALA A 235 13.02 -16.14 -2.29
C ALA A 235 14.30 -16.60 -1.58
N LYS A 236 14.78 -17.80 -1.89
CA LYS A 236 15.99 -18.40 -1.30
C LYS A 236 17.27 -18.04 -2.04
N LEU A 237 17.15 -17.43 -3.21
CA LEU A 237 18.30 -17.01 -3.99
C LEU A 237 18.82 -15.69 -3.43
N ASP A 238 20.14 -15.64 -3.22
CA ASP A 238 20.86 -14.41 -2.91
C ASP A 238 21.03 -13.61 -4.21
N LEU A 239 20.00 -12.86 -4.55
CA LEU A 239 19.94 -12.02 -5.74
C LEU A 239 19.92 -10.56 -5.33
N ASP A 240 20.68 -9.74 -6.05
CA ASP A 240 20.46 -8.30 -6.07
C ASP A 240 19.06 -8.03 -6.64
N ARG A 241 18.24 -7.32 -5.87
CA ARG A 241 16.85 -6.98 -6.21
C ARG A 241 16.69 -5.49 -6.51
N GLY A 242 17.80 -4.83 -6.82
CA GLY A 242 17.87 -3.40 -7.10
C GLY A 242 18.04 -2.56 -5.84
N PRO A 243 17.95 -1.23 -5.96
CA PRO A 243 17.48 -0.48 -7.12
C PRO A 243 18.43 -0.52 -8.32
N CYS A 244 17.90 -0.66 -9.53
CA CYS A 244 18.68 -0.69 -10.76
C CYS A 244 18.76 0.71 -11.38
N LYS A 245 19.97 1.19 -11.70
CA LYS A 245 20.14 2.46 -12.42
C LYS A 245 19.60 2.32 -13.85
N LEU A 246 18.86 3.32 -14.34
CA LEU A 246 18.61 3.42 -15.78
C LEU A 246 19.96 3.69 -16.46
N ALA A 247 20.53 2.69 -17.11
CA ALA A 247 21.68 2.88 -17.98
C ALA A 247 21.22 3.68 -19.21
N ILE A 248 21.34 5.01 -19.17
CA ILE A 248 21.30 5.81 -20.39
C ILE A 248 22.67 5.63 -21.06
N SER A 249 22.80 4.59 -21.88
CA SER A 249 23.84 4.53 -22.91
C SER A 249 23.21 4.13 -24.24
N LEU A 250 22.49 5.07 -24.86
CA LEU A 250 22.33 5.10 -26.32
C LEU A 250 23.45 5.98 -26.90
N LYS A 251 24.68 5.49 -26.80
CA LYS A 251 25.84 6.00 -27.57
C LYS A 251 26.51 4.88 -28.37
N TYR A 252 25.76 3.96 -28.94
CA TYR A 252 26.31 3.00 -29.93
C TYR A 252 25.27 2.61 -30.99
N PHE A 253 24.82 3.57 -31.80
CA PHE A 253 24.36 3.32 -33.17
C PHE A 253 24.54 4.60 -34.00
N ASN A 254 25.77 5.07 -34.08
CA ASN A 254 26.22 5.93 -35.18
C ASN A 254 27.50 5.35 -35.73
N GLY A 255 27.37 4.17 -36.36
CA GLY A 255 28.38 3.65 -37.26
C GLY A 255 28.29 4.44 -38.56
N ARG A 256 29.16 5.44 -38.69
CA ARG A 256 29.57 5.98 -39.99
C ARG A 256 30.07 4.81 -40.85
N SER A 257 29.55 4.68 -42.06
CA SER A 257 30.32 4.11 -43.18
C SER A 257 30.49 5.23 -44.20
N SER A 258 31.63 5.91 -44.08
CA SER A 258 32.21 6.75 -45.11
C SER A 258 33.13 5.84 -45.92
N SER A 259 32.72 5.51 -47.14
CA SER A 259 33.54 5.14 -48.31
C SER A 259 32.62 4.56 -49.37
#